data_AF-A0A8D8H908-F1
#
_entry.id   AF-A0A8D8H908-F1
#
_cell.length_a   1.000
_cell.length_b   1.000
_cell.length_c   1.000
_cell.angle_alpha   90.00
_cell.angle_beta   90.00
_cell.angle_gamma   90.00
#
_symmetry.space_group_name_H-M   'P 1'
#
loop_
_entity.id
_entity.type
_entity.pdbx_description
1 polymer ?
#
loop_
_entity_poly.entity_id
_entity_poly.type
_entity_poly.pdbx_seq_one_letter_code
_entity_poly.pdbx_strand_id
1 'polypeptide(L)'
;FWLEPGEMAPALSYLDLSLNEVSNLTNISSLVNLESLYMVGNEIEHIEPNSFAGLTKLKMLNLNHNDLKTIHGADLPPSLIWIRLADNSLESLDAAELK
;
A
#
# COMPACT_ATOMS: atom_id res chain seq x y z
N PHE A 1 27.51 12.04 -8.12
CA PHE A 1 27.06 11.17 -7.03
C PHE A 1 25.77 10.51 -7.50
N TRP A 2 25.89 9.32 -8.08
CA TRP A 2 24.76 8.47 -8.47
C TRP A 2 24.55 7.52 -7.31
N LEU A 3 23.36 7.51 -6.72
CA LEU A 3 22.96 6.49 -5.75
C LEU A 3 22.30 5.37 -6.55
N GLU A 4 22.71 4.13 -6.29
CA GLU A 4 22.09 2.94 -6.89
C GLU A 4 20.59 2.91 -6.52
N PRO A 5 19.70 2.35 -7.36
CA PRO A 5 18.26 2.26 -7.06
C PRO A 5 17.93 1.64 -5.69
N GLY A 6 18.78 0.72 -5.20
CA GLY A 6 18.68 0.12 -3.88
C GLY A 6 19.08 1.03 -2.71
N GLU A 7 19.86 2.09 -2.97
CA GLU A 7 20.29 3.09 -1.97
C GLU A 7 19.33 4.28 -1.85
N MET A 8 18.32 4.41 -2.74
CA MET A 8 17.21 5.37 -2.56
C MET A 8 16.17 4.88 -1.54
N ALA A 9 16.00 3.55 -1.43
CA ALA A 9 15.01 2.90 -0.57
C ALA A 9 15.12 3.17 0.95
N PRO A 10 16.29 3.37 1.58
CA PRO A 10 16.37 3.55 3.03
C PRO A 10 15.96 4.94 3.52
N ALA A 11 15.68 5.93 2.67
CA ALA A 11 15.28 7.27 3.13
C ALA A 11 13.85 7.67 2.75
N LEU A 12 13.20 6.93 1.85
CA LEU A 12 11.89 7.30 1.34
C LEU A 12 10.81 7.09 2.41
N SER A 13 10.25 8.18 2.93
CA SER A 13 9.16 8.17 3.91
C SER A 13 7.78 8.42 3.29
N TYR A 14 7.75 8.98 2.08
CA TYR A 14 6.54 9.31 1.35
C TYR A 14 6.68 8.88 -0.12
N LEU A 15 5.68 8.18 -0.63
CA LEU A 15 5.60 7.76 -2.02
C LEU A 15 4.18 7.97 -2.54
N ASP A 16 4.08 8.66 -3.67
CA ASP A 16 2.83 8.83 -4.41
C ASP A 16 2.98 8.21 -5.80
N LEU A 17 2.15 7.19 -6.06
CA LEU A 17 2.00 6.48 -7.32
C LEU A 17 0.56 6.63 -7.86
N SER A 18 -0.15 7.67 -7.43
CA SER A 18 -1.52 7.93 -7.88
C SER A 18 -1.59 8.21 -9.39
N LEU A 19 -2.71 7.87 -10.01
CA LEU A 19 -3.00 8.11 -11.44
C LEU A 19 -1.99 7.42 -12.38
N ASN A 20 -1.66 6.17 -12.06
CA ASN A 20 -0.91 5.28 -12.94
C ASN A 20 -1.77 4.05 -13.28
N GLU A 21 -1.17 3.08 -13.97
CA GLU A 21 -1.80 1.81 -14.34
C GLU A 21 -1.27 0.67 -13.46
N VAL A 22 -1.08 0.94 -12.15
CA VAL A 22 -0.57 -0.06 -11.22
C VAL A 22 -1.69 -1.04 -10.89
N SER A 23 -1.53 -2.30 -11.28
CA SER A 23 -2.45 -3.40 -10.93
C SER A 23 -1.89 -4.31 -9.83
N ASN A 24 -0.58 -4.23 -9.54
CA ASN A 24 0.11 -5.13 -8.62
C ASN A 24 1.10 -4.35 -7.73
N LEU A 25 1.22 -4.77 -6.47
CA LEU A 25 2.08 -4.13 -5.46
C LEU A 25 3.50 -4.70 -5.40
N THR A 26 4.03 -5.12 -6.54
CA THR A 26 5.35 -5.76 -6.61
C THR A 26 6.46 -4.74 -6.31
N ASN A 27 7.49 -5.17 -5.59
CA ASN A 27 8.71 -4.40 -5.28
C ASN A 27 8.61 -3.21 -4.30
N ILE A 28 7.47 -2.97 -3.64
CA ILE A 28 7.40 -1.93 -2.59
C ILE A 28 7.91 -2.42 -1.22
N SER A 29 8.06 -3.73 -1.04
CA SER A 29 8.47 -4.34 0.23
C SER A 29 9.88 -3.90 0.69
N SER A 30 10.75 -3.43 -0.21
CA SER A 30 12.07 -2.92 0.18
C SER A 30 12.04 -1.51 0.80
N LEU A 31 10.90 -0.81 0.76
CA LEU A 31 10.76 0.56 1.25
C LEU A 31 10.52 0.58 2.78
N VAL A 32 11.48 0.05 3.54
CA VAL A 32 11.35 -0.21 4.98
C VAL A 32 11.13 1.03 5.85
N ASN A 33 11.41 2.22 5.30
CA ASN A 33 11.23 3.49 5.98
C ASN A 33 9.99 4.28 5.51
N LEU A 34 9.16 3.70 4.63
CA LEU A 34 7.97 4.36 4.11
C LEU A 34 6.92 4.51 5.20
N GLU A 35 6.42 5.74 5.38
CA GLU A 35 5.36 6.08 6.34
C GLU A 35 4.03 6.39 5.66
N SER A 36 4.06 6.83 4.40
CA SER A 36 2.87 7.20 3.63
C SER A 36 2.96 6.71 2.19
N LEU A 37 1.92 5.98 1.76
CA LEU A 37 1.78 5.45 0.41
C LEU A 37 0.44 5.87 -0.18
N TYR A 38 0.49 6.56 -1.32
CA TYR A 38 -0.67 6.98 -2.10
C TYR A 38 -0.68 6.24 -3.43
N MET A 39 -1.79 5.57 -3.74
CA MET A 39 -2.00 4.81 -4.97
C MET A 39 -3.41 5.08 -5.52
N VAL A 40 -3.85 6.33 -5.44
CA VAL A 40 -5.21 6.73 -5.81
C VAL A 40 -5.40 6.67 -7.32
N GLY A 41 -6.50 6.12 -7.81
CA GLY A 41 -6.77 6.11 -9.25
C GLY A 41 -5.83 5.17 -10.00
N ASN A 42 -5.69 3.94 -9.51
CA ASN A 42 -4.97 2.84 -10.17
C ASN A 42 -5.96 1.69 -10.44
N GLU A 43 -5.45 0.53 -10.87
CA GLU A 43 -6.26 -0.62 -11.31
C GLU A 43 -6.08 -1.82 -10.35
N ILE A 44 -5.97 -1.55 -9.04
CA ILE A 44 -5.71 -2.59 -8.04
C ILE A 44 -7.01 -3.32 -7.72
N GLU A 45 -7.11 -4.58 -8.13
CA GLU A 45 -8.28 -5.43 -7.84
C GLU A 45 -8.12 -6.26 -6.55
N HIS A 46 -6.89 -6.65 -6.22
CA HIS A 46 -6.57 -7.53 -5.11
C HIS A 46 -5.26 -7.13 -4.41
N ILE A 47 -5.21 -7.33 -3.09
CA ILE A 47 -3.98 -7.22 -2.30
C ILE A 47 -3.47 -8.63 -2.08
N GLU A 48 -2.34 -8.97 -2.69
CA GLU A 48 -1.71 -10.27 -2.48
C GLU A 48 -1.17 -10.40 -1.05
N PRO A 49 -1.17 -11.60 -0.46
CA PRO A 49 -0.57 -11.83 0.84
C PRO A 49 0.87 -11.33 0.88
N ASN A 50 1.24 -10.66 1.96
CA ASN A 50 2.58 -10.09 2.17
C ASN A 50 2.98 -8.95 1.22
N SER A 51 2.07 -8.37 0.43
CA SER A 51 2.35 -7.20 -0.43
C SER A 51 3.04 -6.05 0.31
N PHE A 52 2.76 -5.91 1.61
CA PHE A 52 3.30 -4.86 2.47
C PHE A 52 4.29 -5.36 3.54
N ALA A 53 4.78 -6.61 3.46
CA ALA A 53 5.52 -7.24 4.56
C ALA A 53 6.77 -6.48 5.03
N GLY A 54 7.45 -5.74 4.15
CA GLY A 54 8.61 -4.93 4.52
C GLY A 54 8.28 -3.48 4.90
N LEU A 55 7.03 -3.03 4.73
CA LEU A 55 6.58 -1.66 5.05
C LEU A 55 6.27 -1.49 6.55
N THR A 56 7.23 -1.87 7.39
CA THR A 56 7.08 -1.93 8.85
C THR A 56 6.76 -0.58 9.51
N LYS A 57 6.96 0.55 8.81
CA LYS A 57 6.68 1.90 9.31
C LYS A 57 5.48 2.58 8.65
N LEU A 58 4.74 1.90 7.78
CA LEU A 58 3.65 2.51 7.02
C LEU A 58 2.47 2.85 7.92
N LYS A 59 2.14 4.13 8.04
CA LYS A 59 1.03 4.63 8.88
C LYS A 59 -0.18 5.03 8.06
N MET A 60 0.02 5.47 6.81
CA MET A 60 -1.02 5.93 5.91
C MET A 60 -0.97 5.17 4.59
N LEU A 61 -2.09 4.55 4.21
CA LEU A 61 -2.29 3.89 2.93
C LEU A 61 -3.56 4.43 2.27
N ASN A 62 -3.41 5.02 1.08
CA ASN A 62 -4.54 5.52 0.32
C ASN A 62 -4.70 4.73 -0.99
N LEU A 63 -5.78 3.96 -1.05
CA LEU A 63 -6.19 3.07 -2.14
C LEU A 63 -7.50 3.54 -2.78
N ASN A 64 -7.89 4.81 -2.58
CA ASN A 64 -9.11 5.33 -3.19
C ASN A 64 -9.12 5.18 -4.72
N HIS A 65 -10.30 5.07 -5.32
CA HIS A 65 -10.45 4.96 -6.78
C HIS A 65 -9.59 3.81 -7.35
N ASN A 66 -9.81 2.61 -6.84
CA ASN A 66 -9.27 1.36 -7.37
C ASN A 66 -10.44 0.37 -7.51
N ASP A 67 -10.16 -0.88 -7.90
CA ASP A 67 -11.18 -1.90 -8.16
C ASP A 67 -11.19 -3.01 -7.10
N LEU A 68 -10.77 -2.71 -5.86
CA LEU A 68 -10.70 -3.69 -4.79
C LEU A 68 -12.08 -4.27 -4.48
N LYS A 69 -12.19 -5.59 -4.51
CA LYS A 69 -13.44 -6.33 -4.18
C LYS A 69 -13.45 -6.83 -2.74
N THR A 70 -12.28 -7.16 -2.21
CA THR A 70 -12.10 -7.69 -0.86
C THR A 70 -10.85 -7.11 -0.23
N ILE A 71 -10.82 -7.09 1.10
CA ILE A 71 -9.64 -6.74 1.88
C ILE A 71 -9.64 -7.50 3.20
N HIS A 72 -8.49 -8.06 3.54
CA HIS A 72 -8.26 -8.78 4.79
C HIS A 72 -7.28 -8.00 5.65
N GLY A 73 -7.63 -7.76 6.92
CA GLY A 73 -6.74 -7.06 7.85
C GLY A 73 -5.37 -7.72 8.01
N ALA A 74 -5.28 -9.04 7.85
CA ALA A 74 -4.03 -9.79 7.92
C ALA A 74 -3.03 -9.48 6.80
N ASP A 75 -3.51 -8.99 5.65
CA ASP A 75 -2.66 -8.63 4.51
C ASP A 75 -2.15 -7.19 4.59
N LEU A 76 -2.63 -6.40 5.56
CA LEU A 76 -2.23 -5.01 5.78
C LEU A 76 -1.03 -4.90 6.71
N PRO A 77 -0.21 -3.83 6.58
CA PRO A 77 0.92 -3.62 7.46
C PRO A 77 0.44 -3.38 8.91
N PRO A 78 1.05 -4.03 9.93
CA PRO A 78 0.61 -3.91 11.32
C PRO A 78 0.84 -2.52 11.94
N SER A 79 1.59 -1.66 11.26
CA SER A 79 1.85 -0.26 11.65
C SER A 79 0.82 0.73 11.11
N LEU A 80 -0.16 0.27 10.32
CA LEU A 80 -1.12 1.12 9.66
C LEU A 80 -2.08 1.76 10.66
N ILE A 81 -2.26 3.08 10.54
CA ILE A 81 -3.14 3.89 11.39
C ILE A 81 -4.34 4.38 10.57
N TRP A 82 -4.09 4.77 9.32
CA TRP A 82 -5.10 5.28 8.42
C TRP A 82 -5.10 4.51 7.12
N ILE A 83 -6.28 4.03 6.74
CA ILE A 83 -6.55 3.44 5.45
C ILE A 83 -7.70 4.19 4.77
N ARG A 84 -7.56 4.45 3.47
CA ARG A 84 -8.62 5.02 2.64
C ARG A 84 -8.92 4.08 1.48
N LEU A 85 -10.19 3.71 1.36
CA LEU A 85 -10.71 2.72 0.40
C LEU A 85 -11.96 3.23 -0.33
N ALA A 86 -12.19 4.54 -0.33
CA ALA A 86 -13.35 5.13 -1.00
C ALA A 86 -13.29 4.82 -2.50
N ASP A 87 -14.47 4.73 -3.12
CA ASP A 87 -14.58 4.49 -4.56
C ASP A 87 -13.81 3.24 -5.02
N ASN A 88 -13.99 2.16 -4.25
CA ASN A 88 -13.66 0.79 -4.65
C ASN A 88 -14.96 -0.03 -4.78
N SER A 89 -14.83 -1.28 -5.22
CA SER A 89 -15.95 -2.21 -5.39
C SER A 89 -16.05 -3.22 -4.23
N LEU A 90 -15.80 -2.77 -3.00
CA LEU A 90 -15.69 -3.66 -1.83
C LEU A 90 -17.03 -4.33 -1.50
N GLU A 91 -17.06 -5.65 -1.62
CA GLU A 91 -18.21 -6.49 -1.23
C GLU A 91 -18.12 -6.94 0.22
N SER A 92 -16.89 -7.08 0.74
CA SER A 92 -16.63 -7.48 2.12
C SER A 92 -15.36 -6.84 2.67
N LEU A 93 -15.39 -6.57 3.97
CA LEU A 93 -14.27 -6.04 4.74
C LEU A 93 -14.09 -6.92 5.98
N ASP A 94 -13.02 -7.71 6.00
CA ASP A 94 -12.61 -8.43 7.20
C ASP A 94 -11.69 -7.52 8.03
N ALA A 95 -12.33 -6.70 8.87
CA ALA A 95 -11.68 -5.75 9.76
C ALA A 95 -11.29 -6.36 11.11
N ALA A 96 -11.36 -7.68 11.31
CA ALA A 96 -11.13 -8.30 12.62
C ALA A 96 -9.75 -7.97 13.23
N GLU A 97 -8.79 -7.57 12.39
CA GLU A 97 -7.41 -7.22 12.78
C GLU A 97 -7.11 -5.70 12.68
N LEU A 98 -8.08 -4.87 12.27
CA LEU A 98 -7.93 -3.41 12.27
C LEU A 98 -8.17 -2.90 13.71
N LYS A 99 -7.08 -2.65 14.45
CA LYS A 99 -7.12 -2.11 15.82
C LYS A 99 -7.41 -0.62 15.88
#